data_AF-A0A2J8A7B2-F1
#
_entry.id   AF-A0A2J8A7B2-F1
#
_cell.length_a   1.000
_cell.length_b   1.000
_cell.length_c   1.000
_cell.angle_alpha   90.00
_cell.angle_beta   90.00
_cell.angle_gamma   90.00
#
_symmetry.space_group_name_H-M   'P 1'
#
loop_
_entity.id
_entity.type
_entity.pdbx_description
1 polymer ?
#
loop_
_entity_poly.entity_id
_entity_poly.type
_entity_poly.pdbx_seq_one_letter_code
_entity_poly.pdbx_strand_id
1 'polypeptide(L)'
;MCFYSTTHTYCGADGGGGGAEEGSGGGYREYDRSVCLQMVGRAGRPQFDTEGVAVIMTQKETYDRYTNLLSGSEPVESCLHECFPEHLNAEVVLGTVRDMASATAWLRTTFLYIRIRQAPRTYGMERPPAGAAASGAAYDEWLVGRLVGGAVARLAEVGLVGRERCSSS
;
A
#
# COMPACT_ATOMS: atom_id res chain seq x y z
N MET A 1 -22.43 -26.85 10.54
CA MET A 1 -21.16 -27.49 10.13
C MET A 1 -20.04 -26.56 10.62
N CYS A 2 -19.31 -26.94 11.68
CA CYS A 2 -18.20 -26.13 12.18
C CYS A 2 -17.01 -26.31 11.23
N PHE A 3 -16.62 -25.27 10.51
CA PHE A 3 -15.34 -25.26 9.82
C PHE A 3 -14.24 -25.16 10.89
N TYR A 4 -13.68 -26.31 11.28
CA TYR A 4 -12.38 -26.35 11.95
C TYR A 4 -11.33 -26.07 10.89
N SER A 5 -11.09 -24.80 10.60
CA SER A 5 -9.85 -24.41 9.94
C SER A 5 -8.80 -24.29 11.04
N THR A 6 -8.10 -25.38 11.33
CA THR A 6 -6.79 -25.28 11.98
C THR A 6 -5.99 -24.33 11.11
N THR A 7 -5.59 -23.17 11.64
CA THR A 7 -4.64 -22.25 11.03
C THR A 7 -3.30 -22.97 10.88
N HIS A 8 -3.19 -23.80 9.84
CA HIS A 8 -1.91 -24.28 9.37
C HIS A 8 -1.24 -23.07 8.73
N THR A 9 -0.41 -22.39 9.51
CA THR A 9 0.61 -21.49 9.00
C THR A 9 1.26 -22.13 7.77
N TYR A 10 1.19 -21.43 6.63
CA TYR A 10 1.64 -21.99 5.36
C TYR A 10 3.18 -22.01 5.34
N CYS A 11 3.78 -23.18 5.17
CA CYS A 11 5.17 -23.28 4.76
C CYS A 11 5.17 -23.07 3.25
N GLY A 12 5.64 -21.90 2.79
CA GLY A 12 5.75 -21.61 1.36
C GLY A 12 6.57 -22.70 0.67
N ALA A 13 5.90 -23.58 -0.08
CA ALA A 13 6.54 -24.52 -0.97
C ALA A 13 6.38 -23.98 -2.40
N ASP A 14 7.53 -23.76 -3.05
CA ASP A 14 7.68 -23.19 -4.38
C ASP A 14 6.76 -23.80 -5.43
N GLY A 15 6.09 -22.93 -6.21
CA GLY A 15 5.21 -23.28 -7.32
C GLY A 15 5.11 -22.15 -8.35
N GLY A 16 6.25 -21.85 -8.99
CA GLY A 16 6.48 -21.09 -10.23
C GLY A 16 5.40 -20.15 -10.81
N GLY A 17 5.73 -18.85 -10.88
CA GLY A 17 5.27 -17.96 -11.95
C GLY A 17 4.99 -16.50 -11.57
N GLY A 18 6.03 -15.65 -11.63
CA GLY A 18 5.90 -14.21 -11.94
C GLY A 18 5.51 -13.25 -10.81
N GLY A 19 6.52 -12.59 -10.23
CA GLY A 19 6.35 -11.43 -9.33
C GLY A 19 7.38 -11.49 -8.20
N ALA A 20 8.23 -10.47 -8.08
CA ALA A 20 9.32 -10.42 -7.12
C ALA A 20 8.79 -10.43 -5.67
N GLU A 21 8.83 -11.58 -5.00
CA GLU A 21 8.78 -11.67 -3.54
C GLU A 21 10.22 -11.86 -3.02
N GLU A 22 10.60 -11.01 -2.06
CA GLU A 22 11.78 -11.16 -1.21
C GLU A 22 11.67 -12.47 -0.42
N GLY A 23 12.19 -13.54 -1.00
CA GLY A 23 12.45 -14.80 -0.32
C GLY A 23 13.72 -14.70 0.52
N SER A 24 13.62 -14.12 1.72
CA SER A 24 14.68 -14.22 2.73
C SER A 24 14.10 -14.74 4.05
N GLY A 25 14.19 -16.05 4.23
CA GLY A 25 13.93 -16.74 5.50
C GLY A 25 12.81 -17.76 5.42
N GLY A 26 13.16 -19.04 5.39
CA GLY A 26 12.22 -20.14 5.63
C GLY A 26 11.70 -20.07 7.06
N GLY A 27 10.56 -19.42 7.25
CA GLY A 27 9.90 -19.23 8.53
C GLY A 27 8.39 -19.16 8.36
N TYR A 28 7.66 -19.39 9.45
CA TYR A 28 6.21 -19.25 9.44
C TYR A 28 5.81 -17.78 9.28
N ARG A 29 4.99 -17.49 8.27
CA ARG A 29 4.42 -16.15 8.02
C ARG A 29 2.93 -16.18 8.34
N GLU A 30 2.46 -15.13 9.02
CA GLU A 30 1.03 -14.95 9.26
C GLU A 30 0.28 -14.78 7.94
N TYR A 31 -0.98 -15.22 7.92
CA TYR A 31 -1.85 -15.02 6.77
C TYR A 31 -2.06 -13.53 6.48
N ASP A 32 -2.24 -13.22 5.20
CA ASP A 32 -2.67 -11.89 4.81
C ASP A 32 -4.08 -11.60 5.35
N ARG A 33 -4.30 -10.33 5.69
CA ARG A 33 -5.54 -9.85 6.29
C ARG A 33 -6.75 -10.10 5.40
N SER A 34 -6.59 -9.88 4.10
CA SER A 34 -7.66 -10.07 3.12
C SER A 34 -8.12 -11.54 3.07
N VAL A 35 -7.16 -12.47 3.08
CA VAL A 35 -7.43 -13.92 3.08
C VAL A 35 -8.14 -14.34 4.35
N CYS A 36 -7.72 -13.82 5.51
CA CYS A 36 -8.39 -14.10 6.78
C CYS A 36 -9.85 -13.63 6.79
N LEU A 37 -10.10 -12.39 6.34
CA LEU A 37 -11.46 -11.85 6.23
C LEU A 37 -12.30 -12.63 5.22
N GLN A 38 -11.72 -13.06 4.10
CA GLN A 38 -12.40 -13.91 3.13
C GLN A 38 -12.76 -15.27 3.71
N MET A 39 -11.89 -15.89 4.50
CA MET A 39 -12.18 -17.15 5.20
C MET A 39 -13.31 -16.99 6.22
N VAL A 40 -13.24 -15.93 7.04
CA VAL A 40 -14.28 -15.61 8.03
C VAL A 40 -15.62 -15.30 7.35
N GLY A 41 -15.61 -14.61 6.20
CA GLY A 41 -16.81 -14.30 5.42
C GLY A 41 -17.53 -15.52 4.85
N ARG A 42 -16.94 -16.73 4.92
CA ARG A 42 -17.61 -17.99 4.58
C ARG A 42 -18.32 -18.63 5.76
N ALA A 43 -18.17 -18.10 6.97
CA ALA A 43 -18.83 -18.63 8.15
C ALA A 43 -20.31 -18.22 8.15
N GLY A 44 -21.18 -19.20 7.86
CA GLY A 44 -22.64 -19.04 7.84
C GLY A 44 -23.21 -18.85 6.43
N ARG A 45 -24.38 -19.45 6.18
CA ARG A 45 -25.10 -19.32 4.91
C ARG A 45 -26.33 -18.43 5.12
N PRO A 46 -26.44 -17.28 4.43
CA PRO A 46 -27.51 -16.31 4.66
C PRO A 46 -28.95 -16.84 4.57
N GLN A 47 -29.16 -17.95 3.87
CA GLN A 47 -30.49 -18.55 3.66
C GLN A 47 -30.79 -19.75 4.55
N PHE A 48 -29.79 -20.32 5.23
CA PHE A 48 -29.93 -21.60 5.93
C PHE A 48 -29.56 -21.53 7.41
N ASP A 49 -28.59 -20.70 7.77
CA ASP A 49 -28.06 -20.63 9.12
C ASP A 49 -28.45 -19.27 9.75
N THR A 50 -28.94 -19.28 10.99
CA THR A 50 -29.29 -18.05 11.74
C THR A 50 -28.05 -17.30 12.22
N GLU A 51 -26.96 -18.03 12.45
CA GLU A 51 -25.67 -17.50 12.87
C GLU A 51 -24.52 -18.23 12.17
N GLY A 52 -23.44 -17.49 11.90
CA GLY A 52 -22.19 -18.01 11.39
C GLY A 52 -21.08 -17.82 12.41
N VAL A 53 -20.46 -18.91 12.86
CA VAL A 53 -19.37 -18.87 13.84
C VAL A 53 -18.05 -19.21 13.15
N ALA A 54 -17.08 -18.29 13.25
CA ALA A 54 -15.71 -18.50 12.83
C ALA A 54 -14.81 -18.56 14.07
N VAL A 55 -13.98 -19.60 14.19
CA VAL A 55 -13.00 -19.75 15.28
C VAL A 55 -11.61 -19.61 14.69
N ILE A 56 -10.88 -18.57 15.10
CA ILE A 56 -9.49 -18.35 14.70
C ILE A 56 -8.59 -18.87 15.82
N MET A 57 -7.78 -19.89 15.51
CA MET A 57 -6.73 -20.37 16.41
C MET A 57 -5.45 -19.60 16.10
N THR A 58 -4.79 -19.02 17.10
CA THR A 58 -3.58 -18.20 16.88
C THR A 58 -2.71 -18.16 18.13
N GLN A 59 -1.48 -17.68 18.00
CA GLN A 59 -0.57 -17.50 19.13
C GLN A 59 -1.03 -16.33 20.01
N LYS A 60 -0.59 -16.29 21.26
CA LYS A 60 -1.05 -15.24 22.21
C LYS A 60 -0.59 -13.86 21.76
N GLU A 61 0.56 -13.79 21.12
CA GLU A 61 1.23 -12.60 20.60
C GLU A 61 0.47 -11.98 19.42
N THR A 62 -0.24 -12.81 18.63
CA THR A 62 -0.98 -12.40 17.44
C THR A 62 -2.49 -12.24 17.69
N TYR A 63 -2.96 -12.51 18.91
CA TYR A 63 -4.35 -12.36 19.30
C TYR A 63 -4.90 -10.96 18.98
N ASP A 64 -4.22 -9.90 19.43
CA ASP A 64 -4.66 -8.52 19.23
C ASP A 64 -4.73 -8.13 17.75
N ARG A 65 -3.84 -8.68 16.91
CA ARG A 65 -3.87 -8.48 15.45
C ARG A 65 -5.20 -8.97 14.86
N TYR A 66 -5.65 -10.16 15.23
CA TYR A 66 -6.89 -10.74 14.71
C TYR A 66 -8.14 -10.09 15.31
N THR A 67 -8.10 -9.70 16.59
CA THR A 67 -9.19 -8.93 17.22
C THR A 67 -9.37 -7.58 16.53
N ASN A 68 -8.28 -6.86 16.27
CA ASN A 68 -8.33 -5.59 15.55
C ASN A 68 -8.82 -5.75 14.11
N LEU A 69 -8.35 -6.81 13.42
CA LEU A 69 -8.79 -7.13 12.07
C LEU A 69 -10.31 -7.34 11.98
N LEU A 70 -10.90 -8.09 12.90
CA LEU A 70 -12.34 -8.36 12.93
C LEU A 70 -13.16 -7.17 13.42
N SER A 71 -12.59 -6.30 14.25
CA SER A 71 -13.25 -5.06 14.69
C SER A 71 -13.46 -4.05 13.55
N GLY A 72 -12.74 -4.20 12.44
CA GLY A 72 -12.77 -3.26 11.32
C GLY A 72 -12.27 -1.85 11.66
N SER A 73 -11.63 -1.67 12.82
CA SER A 73 -11.21 -0.35 13.31
C SER A 73 -9.87 0.13 12.74
N GLU A 74 -9.16 -0.74 12.00
CA GLU A 74 -7.87 -0.39 11.45
C GLU A 74 -8.00 0.44 10.17
N PRO A 75 -7.32 1.61 10.07
CA PRO A 75 -7.36 2.41 8.86
C PRO A 75 -6.63 1.72 7.71
N VAL A 76 -7.21 1.78 6.51
CA VAL A 76 -6.53 1.33 5.29
C VAL A 76 -5.52 2.39 4.85
N GLU A 77 -4.27 1.97 4.65
CA GLU A 77 -3.18 2.82 4.21
C GLU A 77 -2.80 2.57 2.74
N SER A 78 -2.10 3.52 2.13
CA SER A 78 -1.67 3.42 0.73
C SER A 78 -0.24 2.89 0.63
N CYS A 79 -0.03 1.79 -0.10
CA CYS A 79 1.31 1.26 -0.42
C CYS A 79 1.90 1.83 -1.73
N LEU A 80 1.27 2.84 -2.35
CA LEU A 80 1.74 3.38 -3.64
C LEU A 80 3.17 3.94 -3.56
N HIS A 81 3.56 4.45 -2.40
CA HIS A 81 4.88 5.04 -2.17
C HIS A 81 6.03 4.03 -2.19
N GLU A 82 5.76 2.73 -1.99
CA GLU A 82 6.77 1.67 -1.98
C GLU A 82 7.29 1.34 -3.38
N CYS A 83 6.39 1.28 -4.36
CA CYS A 83 6.68 1.02 -5.78
C CYS A 83 6.39 2.24 -6.66
N PHE A 84 6.62 3.43 -6.12
CA PHE A 84 6.26 4.68 -6.81
C PHE A 84 6.98 4.89 -8.16
N PRO A 85 8.31 4.63 -8.29
CA PRO A 85 9.02 4.82 -9.56
C PRO A 85 8.43 4.00 -10.71
N GLU A 86 7.99 2.77 -10.45
CA GLU A 86 7.43 1.86 -11.44
C GLU A 86 6.08 2.38 -11.98
N HIS A 87 5.21 2.84 -11.07
CA HIS A 87 3.92 3.42 -11.44
C HIS A 87 4.10 4.74 -12.19
N LEU A 88 5.04 5.59 -11.74
CA LEU A 88 5.36 6.84 -12.43
C LEU A 88 5.86 6.58 -13.86
N ASN A 89 6.73 5.58 -14.04
CA ASN A 89 7.23 5.20 -15.35
C ASN A 89 6.10 4.74 -16.29
N ALA A 90 5.15 3.95 -15.78
CA ALA A 90 3.99 3.52 -16.56
C ALA A 90 3.17 4.72 -17.06
N GLU A 91 2.93 5.71 -16.21
CA GLU A 91 2.16 6.91 -16.59
C GLU A 91 2.92 7.84 -17.56
N VAL A 92 4.26 7.85 -17.50
CA VAL A 92 5.09 8.55 -18.49
C VAL A 92 4.98 7.88 -19.85
N VAL A 93 5.05 6.54 -19.89
CA VAL A 93 4.89 5.76 -21.13
C VAL A 93 3.48 5.90 -21.71
N LEU A 94 2.45 5.98 -20.87
CA LEU A 94 1.07 6.23 -21.30
C LEU A 94 0.82 7.68 -21.76
N GLY A 95 1.73 8.60 -21.46
CA GLY A 95 1.62 10.01 -21.81
C GLY A 95 0.71 10.84 -20.88
N THR A 96 0.20 10.23 -19.81
CA THR A 96 -0.56 10.94 -18.75
C THR A 96 0.33 11.93 -18.01
N VAL A 97 1.58 11.53 -17.75
CA VAL A 97 2.58 12.34 -17.05
C VAL A 97 3.69 12.72 -18.03
N ARG A 98 3.87 14.03 -18.27
CA ARG A 98 4.85 14.57 -19.22
C ARG A 98 5.87 15.49 -18.58
N ASP A 99 5.47 16.10 -17.48
CA ASP A 99 6.24 17.10 -16.72
C ASP A 99 5.98 16.98 -15.22
N MET A 100 6.79 17.65 -14.41
CA MET A 100 6.67 17.62 -12.94
C MET A 100 5.31 18.11 -12.43
N ALA A 101 4.68 19.09 -13.11
CA ALA A 101 3.38 19.60 -12.72
C ALA A 101 2.26 18.57 -12.99
N SER A 102 2.32 17.89 -14.13
CA SER A 102 1.42 16.78 -14.46
C SER A 102 1.60 15.58 -13.51
N ALA A 103 2.83 15.25 -13.12
CA ALA A 103 3.10 14.22 -12.11
C ALA A 103 2.48 14.57 -10.75
N THR A 104 2.56 15.84 -10.35
CA THR A 104 1.93 16.35 -9.13
C THR A 104 0.41 16.27 -9.23
N ALA A 105 -0.16 16.67 -10.37
CA ALA A 105 -1.60 16.60 -10.60
C ALA A 105 -2.12 15.15 -10.55
N TRP A 106 -1.40 14.21 -11.16
CA TRP A 106 -1.69 12.78 -11.07
C TRP A 106 -1.59 12.28 -9.62
N LEU A 107 -0.53 12.61 -8.88
CA LEU A 107 -0.41 12.25 -7.47
C LEU A 107 -1.60 12.71 -6.63
N ARG A 108 -2.14 13.90 -6.88
CA ARG A 108 -3.31 14.44 -6.16
C ARG A 108 -4.58 13.63 -6.37
N THR A 109 -4.70 12.85 -7.45
CA THR A 109 -5.87 11.97 -7.69
C THR A 109 -5.76 10.64 -6.97
N THR A 110 -4.59 10.29 -6.42
CA THR A 110 -4.34 8.99 -5.80
C THR A 110 -4.80 8.93 -4.34
N PHE A 111 -5.04 7.70 -3.86
CA PHE A 111 -5.36 7.44 -2.45
C PHE A 111 -4.23 7.85 -1.50
N LEU A 112 -2.97 7.79 -1.97
CA LEU A 112 -1.79 8.21 -1.21
C LEU A 112 -1.88 9.68 -0.77
N TYR A 113 -2.32 10.57 -1.66
CA TYR A 113 -2.46 12.00 -1.36
C TYR A 113 -3.48 12.25 -0.23
N ILE A 114 -4.58 11.51 -0.24
CA ILE A 114 -5.61 11.60 0.81
C ILE A 114 -5.04 11.13 2.14
N ARG A 115 -4.34 9.99 2.16
CA ARG A 115 -3.80 9.40 3.40
C ARG A 115 -2.66 10.21 3.99
N ILE A 116 -1.77 10.80 3.18
CA ILE A 116 -0.69 11.67 3.68
C ILE A 116 -1.24 12.89 4.41
N ARG A 117 -2.39 13.43 3.98
CA ARG A 117 -3.03 14.56 4.67
C ARG A 117 -3.70 14.17 5.99
N GLN A 118 -4.11 12.90 6.13
CA GLN A 118 -4.75 12.37 7.34
C GLN A 118 -3.73 11.83 8.36
N ALA A 119 -2.72 11.11 7.89
CA ALA A 119 -1.70 10.44 8.70
C ALA A 119 -0.28 10.67 8.13
N PRO A 120 0.22 11.92 8.10
CA PRO A 120 1.50 12.27 7.46
C PRO A 120 2.71 11.51 8.03
N ARG A 121 2.69 11.23 9.34
CA ARG A 121 3.77 10.53 10.04
C ARG A 121 3.99 9.11 9.53
N THR A 122 2.92 8.42 9.12
CA THR A 122 2.98 7.05 8.56
C THR A 122 3.84 7.00 7.29
N TYR A 123 3.88 8.09 6.52
CA TYR A 123 4.63 8.19 5.26
C TYR A 123 6.01 8.86 5.43
N GLY A 124 6.47 9.05 6.66
CA GLY A 124 7.77 9.65 6.98
C GLY A 124 7.82 11.18 6.90
N MET A 125 6.67 11.86 6.96
CA MET A 125 6.63 13.32 7.14
C MET A 125 6.71 13.63 8.65
N GLU A 126 7.93 13.78 9.16
CA GLU A 126 8.20 14.02 10.59
C GLU A 126 7.57 15.32 11.10
N ARG A 127 7.60 16.36 10.26
CA ARG A 127 7.08 17.69 10.55
C ARG A 127 5.98 18.06 9.55
N PRO A 128 4.73 17.62 9.78
CA PRO A 128 3.63 18.02 8.92
C PRO A 128 3.37 19.53 9.05
N PRO A 129 2.93 20.18 7.97
CA PRO A 129 2.55 21.58 8.01
C PRO A 129 1.33 21.74 8.93
N ALA A 130 1.48 22.55 9.99
CA ALA A 130 0.45 22.79 10.99
C ALA A 130 -0.07 24.23 10.92
N GLY A 131 -1.36 24.44 11.20
CA GLY A 131 -2.01 25.76 11.19
C GLY A 131 -2.35 26.26 9.78
N ALA A 132 -2.27 27.58 9.54
CA ALA A 132 -2.55 28.20 8.24
C ALA A 132 -1.64 27.71 7.09
N ALA A 133 -0.51 27.07 7.43
CA ALA A 133 0.42 26.45 6.48
C ALA A 133 0.00 25.03 6.04
N ALA A 134 -1.05 24.43 6.63
CA ALA A 134 -1.63 23.16 6.18
C ALA A 134 -2.39 23.28 4.83
N SER A 135 -1.98 24.23 3.98
CA SER A 135 -2.48 24.36 2.63
C SER A 135 -2.00 23.16 1.81
N GLY A 136 -2.79 22.78 0.78
CA GLY A 136 -2.40 21.70 -0.13
C GLY A 136 -1.00 21.91 -0.71
N ALA A 137 -0.59 23.16 -0.90
CA ALA A 137 0.71 23.53 -1.44
C ALA A 137 1.90 23.00 -0.62
N ALA A 138 1.83 22.99 0.71
CA ALA A 138 2.92 22.49 1.54
C ALA A 138 3.09 20.96 1.42
N TYR A 139 1.96 20.24 1.29
CA TYR A 139 1.98 18.81 1.01
C TYR A 139 2.50 18.53 -0.40
N ASP A 140 2.06 19.32 -1.37
CA ASP A 140 2.50 19.20 -2.77
C ASP A 140 4.01 19.42 -2.91
N GLU A 141 4.56 20.44 -2.26
CA GLU A 141 5.99 20.73 -2.27
C GLU A 141 6.81 19.56 -1.73
N TRP A 142 6.38 18.99 -0.61
CA TRP A 142 7.04 17.82 -0.01
C TRP A 142 6.94 16.57 -0.91
N LEU A 143 5.76 16.31 -1.48
CA LEU A 143 5.52 15.18 -2.38
C LEU A 143 6.38 15.26 -3.63
N VAL A 144 6.44 16.45 -4.23
CA VAL A 144 7.25 16.71 -5.42
C VAL A 144 8.73 16.55 -5.10
N GLY A 145 9.20 17.15 -4.01
CA GLY A 145 10.62 17.10 -3.64
C GLY A 145 11.09 15.68 -3.34
N ARG A 146 10.31 14.93 -2.56
CA ARG A 146 10.73 13.61 -2.06
C ARG A 146 10.34 12.47 -2.99
N LEU A 147 9.05 12.33 -3.30
CA LEU A 147 8.55 11.18 -4.06
C LEU A 147 8.78 11.35 -5.57
N VAL A 148 8.34 12.45 -6.16
CA VAL A 148 8.52 12.67 -7.62
C VAL A 148 9.98 12.88 -7.95
N GLY A 149 10.68 13.75 -7.22
CA GLY A 149 12.10 14.00 -7.40
C GLY A 149 12.95 12.73 -7.24
N GLY A 150 12.69 11.95 -6.19
CA GLY A 150 13.37 10.67 -5.95
C GLY A 150 13.09 9.62 -7.02
N ALA A 151 11.83 9.47 -7.45
CA ALA A 151 11.47 8.53 -8.51
C ALA A 151 12.08 8.92 -9.86
N VAL A 152 11.99 10.19 -10.26
CA VAL A 152 12.60 10.66 -11.50
C VAL A 152 14.11 10.48 -11.48
N ALA A 153 14.78 10.70 -10.35
CA ALA A 153 16.21 10.44 -10.22
C ALA A 153 16.55 8.96 -10.46
N ARG A 154 15.82 8.04 -9.81
CA ARG A 154 15.99 6.59 -10.02
C ARG A 154 15.72 6.17 -11.47
N LEU A 155 14.65 6.69 -12.08
CA LEU A 155 14.32 6.38 -13.47
C LEU A 155 15.35 6.94 -14.47
N ALA A 156 15.92 8.11 -14.17
CA ALA A 156 16.97 8.71 -14.98
C ALA A 156 18.29 7.92 -14.88
N GLU A 157 18.63 7.38 -13.70
CA GLU A 157 19.81 6.50 -13.53
C GLU A 157 19.71 5.23 -14.39
N VAL A 158 18.51 4.66 -14.51
CA VAL A 158 18.25 3.46 -15.33
C VAL A 158 18.05 3.82 -16.82
N GLY A 159 18.01 5.10 -17.17
CA GLY A 159 17.84 5.58 -18.54
C GLY A 159 16.41 5.48 -19.08
N LEU A 160 15.40 5.31 -18.22
CA LEU A 160 13.99 5.22 -18.60
C LEU A 160 13.35 6.59 -18.86
N VAL A 161 13.88 7.67 -18.25
CA VAL A 161 13.37 9.03 -18.41
C VAL A 161 14.54 9.99 -18.71
N GLY A 162 14.41 10.77 -19.78
CA GLY A 162 15.36 11.83 -20.14
C GLY A 162 14.93 13.19 -19.55
N ARG A 163 15.86 13.90 -18.89
CA ARG A 163 15.67 15.32 -18.57
C ARG A 163 16.03 16.15 -19.79
N GLU A 164 15.01 16.60 -20.53
CA GLU A 164 15.22 17.66 -21.51
C GLU A 164 15.58 18.94 -20.75
N ARG A 165 16.83 19.38 -20.87
CA ARG A 165 17.21 20.72 -20.44
C ARG A 165 16.49 21.68 -21.38
N CYS A 166 15.51 22.44 -20.88
CA CYS A 166 14.99 23.60 -21.60
C CYS A 166 16.17 24.47 -22.04
N SER A 167 16.50 24.44 -23.32
CA SER A 167 17.37 25.42 -23.95
C SER A 167 16.68 26.77 -23.81
N SER A 168 17.27 27.65 -23.01
CA SER A 168 16.88 29.05 -22.93
C SER A 168 17.08 29.66 -24.32
N SER A 169 15.98 30.00 -25.00
CA SER A 169 15.96 30.91 -26.15
C SER A 169 15.34 32.23 -25.72
#